data_AF-A0A0M2Q2Y5-F1
#
_entry.id   AF-A0A0M2Q2Y5-F1
#
_cell.length_a   1.000
_cell.length_b   1.000
_cell.length_c   1.000
_cell.angle_alpha   90.00
_cell.angle_beta   90.00
_cell.angle_gamma   90.00
#
_symmetry.space_group_name_H-M   'P 1'
#
loop_
_entity.id
_entity.type
_entity.pdbx_description
1 polymer ?
#
loop_
_entity_poly.entity_id
_entity_poly.type
_entity_poly.pdbx_seq_one_letter_code
_entity_poly.pdbx_strand_id
1 'polypeptide(L)' 'MRTAPTTLEECLILLEGQDQERLDVAQSASCRQTVQEALADLAVNLQERQVVADRLNQANHLLELQVVNSDESY' A
#
# COMPACT_ATOMS: atom_id res chain seq x y z
N MET A 1 0.17 -20.73 -4.81
CA MET A 1 0.93 -19.54 -5.23
C MET A 1 -0.05 -18.38 -5.24
N ARG A 2 0.13 -17.39 -4.36
CA ARG A 2 -0.70 -16.17 -4.34
C ARG A 2 -0.19 -15.30 -5.48
N THR A 3 -1.04 -14.96 -6.45
CA THR A 3 -0.66 -14.12 -7.60
C THR A 3 -0.30 -12.72 -7.10
N ALA A 4 0.77 -12.14 -7.63
CA ALA A 4 1.13 -10.75 -7.33
C ALA A 4 -0.01 -9.83 -7.84
N PRO A 5 -0.37 -8.77 -7.10
CA PRO A 5 -1.35 -7.80 -7.57
C PRO A 5 -0.84 -7.14 -8.86
N THR A 6 -1.72 -6.95 -9.83
CA THR A 6 -1.39 -6.47 -11.17
C THR A 6 -2.02 -5.12 -11.51
N THR A 7 -2.98 -4.66 -10.71
CA THR A 7 -3.71 -3.40 -10.92
C THR A 7 -3.62 -2.48 -9.71
N LEU A 8 -3.90 -1.18 -9.92
CA LEU A 8 -3.97 -0.17 -8.84
C LEU A 8 -4.92 -0.58 -7.72
N GLU A 9 -6.11 -1.07 -8.07
CA GLU A 9 -7.12 -1.46 -7.09
C GLU A 9 -6.69 -2.67 -6.27
N GLU A 10 -6.09 -3.69 -6.90
CA GLU A 10 -5.51 -4.83 -6.20
C GLU A 10 -4.36 -4.42 -5.28
N CYS A 11 -3.55 -3.44 -5.70
CA CYS A 11 -2.47 -2.89 -4.87
C CYS A 11 -3.02 -2.19 -3.63
N LEU A 12 -4.08 -1.39 -3.78
CA LEU A 12 -4.74 -0.72 -2.65
C LEU A 12 -5.37 -1.73 -1.69
N ILE A 13 -6.09 -2.73 -2.20
CA ILE A 13 -6.68 -3.79 -1.38
C ILE A 13 -5.61 -4.57 -0.61
N LEU A 14 -4.48 -4.88 -1.26
CA LEU A 14 -3.37 -5.58 -0.61
C LEU A 14 -2.79 -4.75 0.54
N LEU A 15 -2.55 -3.46 0.30
CA LEU A 15 -1.97 -2.54 1.28
C LEU A 15 -2.91 -2.27 2.48
N GLU A 16 -4.22 -2.29 2.25
CA GLU A 16 -5.27 -2.08 3.27
C GLU A 16 -5.70 -3.35 4.02
N GLY A 17 -5.30 -4.53 3.53
CA GLY A 17 -5.71 -5.81 4.10
C GLY A 17 -5.30 -5.96 5.57
N GLN A 18 -6.14 -6.61 6.37
CA GLN A 18 -5.96 -6.71 7.83
C GLN A 18 -4.84 -7.67 8.31
N ASP A 19 -4.29 -8.50 7.43
CA ASP A 19 -3.21 -9.45 7.73
C ASP A 19 -1.85 -8.93 7.24
N GLN A 20 -1.50 -7.71 7.66
CA GLN A 20 -0.22 -7.10 7.25
C GLN A 20 1.01 -7.83 7.84
N GLU A 21 0.85 -8.63 8.92
CA GLU A 21 1.95 -9.43 9.52
C GLU A 21 2.52 -10.49 8.57
N ARG A 22 1.78 -10.79 7.50
CA ARG A 22 2.18 -11.71 6.43
C ARG A 22 2.40 -11.02 5.08
N LEU A 23 2.36 -9.70 5.06
CA LEU A 23 2.59 -8.93 3.84
C LEU A 23 4.07 -9.02 3.49
N ASP A 24 4.35 -9.61 2.33
CA ASP A 24 5.70 -9.64 1.79
C ASP A 24 6.18 -8.20 1.55
N VAL A 25 7.32 -7.84 2.17
CA VAL A 25 7.91 -6.51 2.10
C VAL A 25 8.11 -6.06 0.65
N ALA A 26 8.57 -6.96 -0.21
CA ALA A 26 8.79 -6.66 -1.63
C ALA A 26 7.46 -6.44 -2.37
N GLN A 27 6.43 -7.23 -2.07
CA GLN A 27 5.10 -7.01 -2.66
C GLN A 27 4.50 -5.68 -2.21
N SER A 28 4.64 -5.34 -0.92
CA SER A 28 4.16 -4.06 -0.37
C SER A 28 4.88 -2.87 -1.02
N ALA A 29 6.19 -2.97 -1.23
CA ALA A 29 6.98 -1.93 -1.89
C ALA A 29 6.55 -1.74 -3.35
N SER A 30 6.33 -2.85 -4.07
CA SER A 30 5.82 -2.82 -5.44
C SER A 30 4.45 -2.16 -5.52
N CYS A 31 3.51 -2.52 -4.63
CA CYS A 31 2.19 -1.91 -4.58
C CYS A 31 2.25 -0.41 -4.28
N ARG A 32 3.08 0.01 -3.31
CA ARG A 32 3.27 1.44 -3.00
C ARG A 32 3.78 2.21 -4.22
N GLN A 33 4.71 1.63 -4.99
CA GLN A 33 5.20 2.23 -6.23
C GLN A 33 4.07 2.39 -7.26
N THR A 34 3.30 1.33 -7.52
CA THR A 34 2.17 1.38 -8.47
C THR A 34 1.14 2.44 -8.07
N VAL A 35 0.84 2.57 -6.77
CA VAL A 35 -0.09 3.59 -6.27
C VAL A 35 0.49 5.00 -6.43
N GLN A 36 1.80 5.19 -6.18
CA GLN A 36 2.47 6.48 -6.39
C GLN A 36 2.51 6.89 -7.87
N GLU A 37 2.72 5.94 -8.78
CA GLU A 37 2.66 6.19 -10.23
C GLU A 37 1.27 6.66 -10.67
N ALA A 38 0.20 6.07 -10.13
CA ALA A 38 -1.17 6.52 -10.38
C ALA A 38 -1.44 7.93 -9.83
N LEU A 39 -0.85 8.29 -8.68
CA LEU A 39 -0.95 9.66 -8.15
C LEU A 39 -0.21 10.68 -9.00
N ALA A 40 0.83 10.28 -9.72
CA ALA A 40 1.58 11.13 -10.63
C ALA A 40 0.89 11.32 -12.00
N ASP A 41 -0.14 10.53 -12.32
CA ASP A 41 -0.86 10.63 -13.58
C ASP A 41 -1.75 11.88 -13.63
N LEU A 42 -1.50 12.73 -14.64
CA LEU A 42 -2.24 13.97 -14.89
C LEU A 42 -3.66 13.72 -15.41
N ALA A 43 -3.94 12.53 -15.96
CA ALA A 43 -5.26 12.13 -16.43
C ALA A 43 -6.22 11.78 -15.29
N VAL A 44 -5.71 11.40 -14.12
CA VAL A 44 -6.52 11.13 -12.92
C VAL A 44 -7.05 12.46 -12.38
N ASN A 45 -8.34 12.55 -12.08
CA ASN A 45 -8.89 13.81 -11.57
C ASN A 45 -8.47 14.05 -10.11
N LEU A 46 -8.59 15.31 -9.66
CA LEU A 46 -8.14 15.70 -8.31
C LEU A 46 -8.85 14.91 -7.20
N GLN A 47 -10.14 14.62 -7.37
CA GLN A 47 -10.92 13.91 -6.36
C GLN A 47 -10.46 12.46 -6.22
N GLU A 48 -10.23 11.77 -7.34
CA GLU A 48 -9.70 10.41 -7.36
C GLU A 48 -8.29 10.35 -6.77
N ARG A 49 -7.41 11.31 -7.12
CA ARG A 49 -6.07 11.37 -6.50
C ARG A 49 -6.15 11.54 -4.99
N GLN A 50 -7.07 12.36 -4.49
CA GLN A 50 -7.22 12.55 -3.05
C GLN A 50 -7.62 11.24 -2.36
N VAL A 51 -8.61 10.53 -2.91
CA VAL A 51 -9.04 9.24 -2.37
C VAL A 51 -7.89 8.22 -2.36
N VAL A 52 -7.13 8.14 -3.46
CA VAL A 52 -5.99 7.21 -3.56
C VAL A 52 -4.87 7.60 -2.59
N ALA A 53 -4.59 8.89 -2.42
CA ALA A 53 -3.56 9.39 -1.51
C ALA A 53 -3.92 9.13 -0.04
N ASP A 54 -5.18 9.35 0.34
CA ASP A 54 -5.67 9.11 1.69
C ASP A 54 -5.56 7.62 2.04
N ARG A 55 -5.95 6.74 1.11
CA ARG A 55 -5.83 5.28 1.23
C ARG A 55 -4.37 4.83 1.37
N LEU A 56 -3.47 5.37 0.53
CA LEU A 56 -2.04 5.07 0.62
C LEU A 56 -1.44 5.52 1.96
N ASN A 57 -1.80 6.71 2.45
CA ASN A 57 -1.33 7.22 3.74
C ASN A 57 -1.80 6.33 4.90
N GLN A 58 -3.07 5.92 4.89
CA GLN A 58 -3.60 5.01 5.90
C GLN A 58 -2.83 3.68 5.89
N ALA A 59 -2.60 3.10 4.71
CA ALA A 59 -1.86 1.84 4.61
C ALA A 59 -0.41 1.97 5.07
N ASN A 60 0.28 3.05 4.71
CA ASN A 60 1.65 3.31 5.18
C ASN A 60 1.72 3.41 6.70
N HIS A 61 0.76 4.11 7.32
CA HIS A 61 0.71 4.24 8.77
C HIS A 61 0.56 2.87 9.46
N LEU A 62 -0.30 2.00 8.93
CA LEU A 62 -0.48 0.65 9.46
C LEU A 62 0.80 -0.19 9.32
N LEU A 63 1.50 -0.09 8.18
CA LEU A 63 2.77 -0.78 7.97
C LEU A 63 3.87 -0.30 8.93
N GLU A 64 3.95 1.01 9.20
CA GLU A 64 4.90 1.58 10.15
C GLU A 64 4.70 1.00 11.56
N LEU A 65 3.45 0.87 12.02
CA LEU A 65 3.14 0.27 13.33
C LEU A 65 3.63 -1.18 13.44
N GLN A 66 3.62 -1.95 12.34
CA GLN A 66 4.11 -3.33 12.36
C GLN A 66 5.62 -3.45 12.41
N VAL A 67 6.33 -2.59 11.67
CA VAL A 67 7.80 -2.54 11.69
C VAL A 67 8.27 -2.24 13.11
N VAL A 68 7.64 -1.27 13.78
CA VAL A 68 7.97 -0.91 15.16
C VAL A 68 7.75 -2.11 16.11
N ASN A 69 6.62 -2.82 16.02
CA ASN A 69 6.36 -3.97 16.90
C ASN A 69 7.29 -5.18 16.65
N SER A 70 7.84 -5.32 15.45
CA SER A 70 8.73 -6.45 15.10
C SER A 70 10.15 -6.29 15.64
N ASP A 71 10.58 -5.05 15.88
CA ASP A 71 11.93 -4.72 16.37
C ASP A 71 12.02 -4.58 17.91
N GLU A 72 10.91 -4.76 18.65
CA GLU A 72 10.85 -4.57 20.12
C GLU A 72 11.13 -5.82 21.00
N SER A 73 11.86 -6.82 20.49
CA SER A 73 12.48 -7.83 21.38
C SER A 73 13.90 -7.41 21.78
N TYR A 74 14.02 -6.86 22.99
CA TYR A 74 15.29 -6.55 23.67
C TYR A 74 15.62 -7.57 24.77
#